data_AF-A0A7K6EC80-F1
#
_entry.id   AF-A0A7K6EC80-F1
#
_cell.length_a   1.000
_cell.length_b   1.000
_cell.length_c   1.000
_cell.angle_alpha   90.00
_cell.angle_beta   90.00
_cell.angle_gamma   90.00
#
_symmetry.space_group_name_H-M   'P 1'
#
loop_
_entity.id
_entity.type
_entity.pdbx_description
1 polymer ?
#
loop_
_entity_poly.entity_id
_entity_poly.type
_entity_poly.pdbx_seq_one_letter_code
_entity_poly.pdbx_strand_id
1 'polypeptide(L)'
;SPGRRRRRGSSAEGGSPRDGGSMRCQVSVLYFARSAELAGLRCETLSVPRQITSLQLWEEIVKVHPRLADIRDQVVFAVRQEYVLLGEQLLVLQPGDEVAIIPPISGG
;
A
#
# COMPACT_ATOMS: atom_id res chain seq x y z
N SER A 1 63.91 -14.79 13.07
CA SER A 1 63.24 -14.00 14.11
C SER A 1 63.20 -12.54 13.70
N PRO A 2 62.19 -11.73 14.09
CA PRO A 2 60.76 -12.06 14.21
C PRO A 2 59.80 -10.92 13.78
N GLY A 3 58.52 -11.27 13.63
CA GLY A 3 57.36 -10.40 13.90
C GLY A 3 56.82 -9.58 12.72
N ARG A 4 55.51 -9.37 12.53
CA ARG A 4 54.32 -9.59 13.39
C ARG A 4 53.09 -9.39 12.47
N ARG A 5 52.17 -10.37 12.33
CA ARG A 5 50.77 -10.36 12.85
C ARG A 5 49.99 -9.05 12.52
N ARG A 6 48.85 -9.03 11.82
CA ARG A 6 47.48 -9.51 12.18
C ARG A 6 46.51 -9.13 11.04
N ARG A 7 45.68 -10.06 10.55
CA ARG A 7 44.19 -10.15 10.73
C ARG A 7 43.36 -8.88 10.45
N ARG A 8 42.44 -9.01 9.50
CA ARG A 8 40.97 -8.72 9.48
C ARG A 8 40.64 -8.39 8.02
N GLY A 9 39.84 -9.16 7.29
CA GLY A 9 38.47 -9.51 7.63
C GLY A 9 37.59 -8.31 7.31
N SER A 10 36.91 -8.33 6.17
CA SER A 10 35.44 -8.24 6.15
C SER A 10 34.98 -8.34 4.70
N SER A 11 34.21 -9.39 4.45
CA SER A 11 33.25 -9.46 3.37
C SER A 11 32.44 -8.16 3.37
N ALA A 12 32.40 -7.50 2.22
CA ALA A 12 31.32 -6.58 1.89
C ALA A 12 30.64 -7.16 0.64
N GLU A 13 30.10 -8.37 0.79
CA GLU A 13 28.90 -8.71 0.02
C GLU A 13 27.84 -7.74 0.51
N GLY A 14 27.62 -6.69 -0.28
CA GLY A 14 26.52 -5.76 -0.07
C GLY A 14 25.25 -6.61 0.01
N GLY A 15 24.74 -6.75 1.23
CA GLY A 15 23.45 -7.38 1.46
C GLY A 15 22.45 -6.66 0.60
N SER A 16 21.97 -7.35 -0.45
CA SER A 16 20.69 -7.01 -1.04
C SER A 16 19.70 -6.87 0.13
N PRO A 17 18.80 -5.87 0.12
CA PRO A 17 17.76 -5.78 1.14
C PRO A 17 17.15 -7.17 1.23
N ARG A 18 17.23 -7.78 2.42
CA ARG A 18 16.58 -9.06 2.66
C ARG A 18 15.15 -8.82 2.22
N ASP A 19 14.70 -9.57 1.22
CA ASP A 19 13.28 -9.81 1.01
C ASP A 19 12.77 -10.41 2.33
N GLY A 20 12.47 -9.54 3.30
CA GLY A 20 11.48 -9.84 4.32
C GLY A 20 10.20 -9.93 3.53
N GLY A 21 10.01 -11.09 2.88
CA GLY A 21 9.06 -11.30 1.81
C GLY A 21 7.79 -10.61 2.23
N SER A 22 7.44 -9.53 1.50
CA SER A 22 6.32 -8.67 1.87
C SER A 22 5.13 -9.59 1.96
N MET A 23 4.78 -10.00 3.18
CA MET A 23 3.67 -10.90 3.40
C MET A 23 2.48 -10.12 2.87
N ARG A 24 1.93 -10.53 1.73
CA ARG A 24 0.77 -9.87 1.15
C ARG A 24 -0.47 -10.40 1.85
N CYS A 25 -1.50 -9.59 1.96
CA CYS A 25 -2.82 -10.04 2.39
C CYS A 25 -3.84 -9.70 1.31
N GLN A 26 -4.97 -10.41 1.33
CA GLN A 26 -6.13 -10.08 0.53
C GLN A 26 -7.00 -9.09 1.31
N VAL A 27 -7.30 -7.94 0.73
CA VAL A 27 -8.21 -6.93 1.30
C VAL A 27 -9.38 -6.70 0.38
N SER A 28 -10.53 -6.32 0.93
CA SER A 28 -11.73 -5.96 0.18
C SER A 28 -11.71 -4.46 -0.11
N VAL A 29 -11.58 -4.08 -1.37
CA VAL A 29 -11.64 -2.67 -1.78
C VAL A 29 -13.08 -2.34 -2.15
N LEU A 30 -13.63 -1.29 -1.56
CA LEU A 30 -15.01 -0.83 -1.78
C LEU A 30 -15.00 0.51 -2.51
N TYR A 31 -15.77 0.61 -3.59
CA TYR A 31 -15.85 1.80 -4.43
C TYR A 31 -17.24 2.43 -4.35
N PHE A 32 -17.27 3.76 -4.18
CA PHE A 32 -18.48 4.55 -3.98
C PHE A 32 -18.57 5.68 -5.00
N ALA A 33 -19.79 6.05 -5.38
CA ALA A 33 -20.06 7.17 -6.31
C ALA A 33 -19.09 7.18 -7.51
N ARG A 34 -18.37 8.29 -7.72
CA ARG A 34 -17.41 8.47 -8.83
C ARG A 34 -16.29 7.43 -8.87
N SER A 35 -15.81 6.93 -7.72
CA SER A 35 -14.76 5.90 -7.74
C SER A 35 -15.28 4.58 -8.33
N ALA A 36 -16.55 4.22 -8.08
CA ALA A 36 -17.17 3.04 -8.69
C ALA A 36 -17.43 3.21 -10.19
N GLU A 37 -17.78 4.41 -10.64
CA GLU A 37 -17.93 4.72 -12.07
C GLU A 37 -16.60 4.59 -12.83
N LEU A 38 -15.51 4.99 -12.19
CA LEU A 38 -14.16 4.91 -12.75
C LEU A 38 -13.62 3.48 -12.73
N ALA A 39 -13.86 2.73 -11.65
CA ALA A 39 -13.47 1.31 -11.53
C ALA A 39 -14.39 0.36 -12.31
N GLY A 40 -15.61 0.75 -12.62
CA GLY A 40 -16.61 -0.08 -13.30
C GLY A 40 -17.23 -1.18 -12.42
N LEU A 41 -16.94 -1.17 -11.12
CA LEU A 41 -17.37 -2.15 -10.14
C LEU A 41 -17.52 -1.51 -8.76
N ARG A 42 -18.21 -2.20 -7.85
CA ARG A 42 -18.48 -1.72 -6.48
C ARG A 42 -17.55 -2.31 -5.44
N CYS A 43 -17.03 -3.50 -5.66
CA CYS A 43 -16.07 -4.13 -4.78
C CYS A 43 -15.20 -5.15 -5.51
N GLU A 44 -13.98 -5.34 -5.02
CA GLU A 44 -13.10 -6.42 -5.44
C GLU A 44 -12.14 -6.80 -4.31
N THR A 45 -11.46 -7.93 -4.45
CA THR A 45 -10.39 -8.34 -3.53
C THR A 45 -9.03 -8.12 -4.18
N LEU A 46 -8.17 -7.32 -3.54
CA LEU A 46 -6.80 -7.07 -3.99
C LEU A 46 -5.79 -7.72 -3.05
N SER A 47 -4.74 -8.30 -3.63
CA SER A 47 -3.56 -8.73 -2.88
C SER A 47 -2.61 -7.55 -2.75
N VAL A 48 -2.29 -7.12 -1.53
CA VAL A 48 -1.41 -5.96 -1.24
C VAL A 48 -0.39 -6.30 -0.15
N PRO A 49 0.77 -5.63 -0.07
CA PRO A 49 1.67 -5.76 1.08
C PRO A 49 0.96 -5.48 2.41
N ARG A 50 1.20 -6.31 3.43
CA ARG A 50 0.61 -6.10 4.77
C ARG A 50 1.07 -4.82 5.46
N GLN A 51 2.28 -4.35 5.15
CA GLN A 51 2.80 -3.07 5.60
C GLN A 51 2.98 -2.20 4.36
N ILE A 52 2.16 -1.16 4.25
CA ILE A 52 2.10 -0.30 3.07
C ILE A 52 1.67 1.10 3.49
N THR A 53 2.22 2.15 2.90
CA THR A 53 1.68 3.51 3.17
C THR A 53 0.33 3.69 2.50
N SER A 54 -0.50 4.60 3.00
CA SER A 54 -1.78 4.90 2.33
C SER A 54 -1.59 5.38 0.89
N LEU A 55 -0.51 6.13 0.61
CA LEU A 55 -0.15 6.52 -0.76
C LEU A 55 0.24 5.32 -1.62
N GLN A 56 1.08 4.41 -1.12
CA GLN A 56 1.46 3.20 -1.87
C GLN A 56 0.25 2.29 -2.12
N LEU A 57 -0.68 2.19 -1.17
CA LEU A 57 -1.91 1.42 -1.35
C LEU A 57 -2.78 2.02 -2.46
N TRP A 58 -2.89 3.34 -2.53
CA TRP A 58 -3.53 4.02 -3.66
C TRP A 58 -2.86 3.69 -4.99
N GLU A 59 -1.54 3.70 -5.06
CA GLU A 59 -0.80 3.33 -6.26
C GLU A 59 -1.06 1.87 -6.69
N GLU A 60 -1.14 0.93 -5.76
CA GLU A 60 -1.53 -0.47 -6.05
C GLU A 60 -2.94 -0.55 -6.65
N ILE A 61 -3.89 0.23 -6.14
CA ILE A 61 -5.28 0.27 -6.64
C ILE A 61 -5.34 0.91 -8.03
N VAL A 62 -4.61 2.01 -8.26
CA VAL A 62 -4.57 2.71 -9.56
C VAL A 62 -3.89 1.86 -10.64
N LYS A 63 -2.94 0.98 -10.28
CA LYS A 63 -2.39 0.01 -11.24
C LYS A 63 -3.45 -0.93 -11.81
N VAL A 64 -4.47 -1.27 -11.01
CA VAL A 64 -5.60 -2.11 -11.44
C VAL A 64 -6.63 -1.26 -12.19
N HIS A 65 -6.94 -0.06 -11.69
CA HIS A 65 -7.92 0.86 -12.28
C HIS A 65 -7.32 2.24 -12.57
N PRO A 66 -6.62 2.43 -13.71
CA PRO A 66 -5.89 3.66 -14.00
C PRO A 66 -6.75 4.93 -13.99
N ARG A 67 -8.04 4.81 -14.33
CA ARG A 67 -9.00 5.93 -14.33
C ARG A 67 -9.23 6.54 -12.95
N LEU A 68 -8.92 5.82 -11.87
CA LEU A 68 -9.03 6.36 -10.51
C LEU A 68 -8.02 7.49 -10.25
N ALA A 69 -6.92 7.57 -11.01
CA ALA A 69 -5.95 8.66 -10.88
C ALA A 69 -6.58 10.05 -10.99
N ASP A 70 -7.67 10.19 -11.76
CA ASP A 70 -8.39 11.45 -11.98
C ASP A 70 -9.00 12.07 -10.71
N ILE A 71 -9.15 11.28 -9.64
CA ILE A 71 -9.76 11.73 -8.38
C ILE A 71 -8.79 11.69 -7.19
N ARG A 72 -7.50 11.43 -7.42
CA ARG A 72 -6.49 11.26 -6.36
C ARG A 72 -6.54 12.35 -5.29
N ASP A 73 -6.54 13.62 -5.69
CA ASP A 73 -6.41 14.76 -4.77
C ASP A 73 -7.68 15.04 -3.95
N GLN A 74 -8.73 14.26 -4.19
CA GLN A 74 -10.06 14.46 -3.62
C GLN A 74 -10.52 13.23 -2.80
N VAL A 75 -9.71 12.17 -2.76
CA VAL A 75 -10.05 10.90 -2.12
C VAL A 75 -9.48 10.82 -0.71
N VAL A 76 -10.29 10.25 0.19
CA VAL A 76 -9.87 9.75 1.49
C VAL A 76 -10.14 8.25 1.53
N PHE A 77 -9.30 7.48 2.22
CA PHE A 77 -9.61 6.09 2.51
C PHE A 77 -10.44 5.97 3.78
N ALA A 78 -11.29 4.96 3.87
CA ALA A 78 -11.71 4.43 5.16
C ALA A 78 -11.19 2.99 5.30
N VAL A 79 -10.24 2.79 6.21
CA VAL A 79 -9.65 1.48 6.51
C VAL A 79 -10.25 0.99 7.80
N ARG A 80 -11.01 -0.12 7.77
CA ARG A 80 -11.79 -0.59 8.94
C ARG A 80 -12.66 0.53 9.55
N GLN A 81 -13.36 1.28 8.70
CA GLN A 81 -14.25 2.39 9.09
C GLN A 81 -13.54 3.62 9.69
N GLU A 82 -12.21 3.66 9.71
CA GLU A 82 -11.42 4.82 10.13
C GLU A 82 -10.88 5.59 8.93
N TYR A 83 -11.08 6.92 8.92
CA TYR A 83 -10.59 7.77 7.83
C TYR A 83 -9.07 7.88 7.83
N VAL A 84 -8.47 7.68 6.66
CA VAL A 84 -7.03 7.73 6.41
C VAL A 84 -6.78 8.62 5.21
N LEU A 85 -6.00 9.69 5.42
CA LEU A 85 -5.55 10.55 4.34
C LEU A 85 -4.48 9.84 3.51
N LEU A 86 -4.45 10.13 2.20
CA LEU A 86 -3.37 9.66 1.34
C LEU A 86 -2.06 10.35 1.71
N GLY A 87 -1.01 9.56 1.94
CA GLY A 87 0.31 10.05 2.30
C GLY A 87 1.21 8.95 2.86
N GLU A 88 2.12 9.35 3.74
CA GLU A 88 3.16 8.48 4.31
C GLU A 88 2.69 7.67 5.53
N GLN A 89 1.40 7.74 5.90
CA GLN A 89 0.87 6.96 7.02
C GLN A 89 1.00 5.47 6.72
N LEU A 90 1.80 4.77 7.54
CA LEU A 90 1.96 3.32 7.44
C LEU A 90 0.69 2.60 7.91
N LEU A 91 0.15 1.75 7.04
CA LEU A 91 -0.97 0.86 7.31
C LEU A 91 -0.45 -0.54 7.58
N VAL A 92 -1.01 -1.17 8.61
CA VAL A 92 -0.83 -2.60 8.88
C VAL A 92 -2.13 -3.31 8.59
N LEU A 93 -2.21 -3.93 7.41
CA LEU A 93 -3.42 -4.57 6.88
C LEU A 93 -3.47 -6.05 7.28
N GLN A 94 -4.69 -6.52 7.54
CA GLN A 94 -5.00 -7.93 7.79
C GLN A 94 -5.78 -8.54 6.62
N PRO A 95 -5.73 -9.87 6.43
CA PRO A 95 -6.61 -10.53 5.49
C PRO A 95 -8.08 -10.24 5.81
N GLY A 96 -8.84 -9.83 4.79
CA GLY A 96 -10.26 -9.48 4.93
C GLY A 96 -10.53 -8.04 5.36
N ASP A 97 -9.50 -7.22 5.65
CA ASP A 97 -9.70 -5.80 5.95
C ASP A 97 -10.42 -5.10 4.79
N GLU A 98 -11.34 -4.22 5.14
CA GLU A 98 -12.05 -3.37 4.19
C GLU A 98 -11.31 -2.04 4.00
N VAL A 99 -11.12 -1.67 2.74
CA VAL A 99 -10.56 -0.40 2.31
C VAL A 99 -11.57 0.28 1.40
N ALA A 100 -12.28 1.27 1.92
CA ALA A 100 -13.22 2.05 1.13
C ALA A 100 -12.55 3.27 0.49
N ILE A 101 -12.84 3.50 -0.78
CA ILE A 101 -12.42 4.69 -1.52
C ILE A 101 -13.53 5.73 -1.41
N ILE A 102 -13.32 6.75 -0.58
CA ILE A 102 -14.30 7.79 -0.28
C ILE A 102 -13.97 9.03 -1.13
N PRO A 103 -14.64 9.24 -2.28
CA PRO A 103 -14.56 10.51 -3.00
C PRO A 103 -15.28 11.61 -2.20
N PRO A 104 -15.16 12.90 -2.59
CA PRO A 104 -15.89 13.97 -1.94
C PRO A 104 -17.38 13.66 -1.92
N ILE A 105 -17.98 13.77 -0.74
CA ILE A 105 -19.41 13.55 -0.58
C ILE A 105 -20.09 14.78 -1.20
N SER A 106 -20.66 14.62 -2.40
CA SER A 106 -21.65 15.57 -2.90
C SER A 106 -22.92 15.34 -2.08
N GLY A 107 -22.98 15.97 -0.91
CA GLY A 107 -24.22 16.05 -0.13
C GLY A 107 -25.30 16.69 -1.00
N GLY A 108 -26.41 15.97 -1.18
CA GLY A 108 -27.66 16.57 -1.63
C GLY A 108 -28.28 17.41 -0.53
#